data_AF-A0A3S1FIC1-F1
#
_entry.id   AF-A0A3S1FIC1-F1
#
_cell.length_a   1.000
_cell.length_b   1.000
_cell.length_c   1.000
_cell.angle_alpha   90.00
_cell.angle_beta   90.00
_cell.angle_gamma   90.00
#
_symmetry.space_group_name_H-M   'P 1'
#
loop_
_entity.id
_entity.type
_entity.pdbx_description
1 polymer ?
#
loop_
_entity_poly.entity_id
_entity_poly.type
_entity_poly.pdbx_seq_one_letter_code
_entity_poly.pdbx_strand_id
1 'polypeptide(L)' 'MSARRKATTQISRLAHRAGGTAAANRMVPEETPVAFSFAGTTHAVMMA' A
#
# COMPACT_ATOMS: atom_id res chain seq x y z
N MET A 1 20.19 -2.43 0.97
CA MET A 1 19.58 -2.33 -0.37
C MET A 1 18.09 -2.61 -0.21
N SER A 2 17.24 -1.57 -0.23
CA SER A 2 15.78 -1.78 -0.16
C SER A 2 15.29 -2.29 -1.51
N ALA A 3 14.61 -3.43 -1.54
CA ALA A 3 13.98 -3.93 -2.75
C ALA A 3 12.81 -3.00 -3.12
N ARG A 4 12.79 -2.48 -4.35
CA ARG A 4 11.67 -1.66 -4.84
C ARG A 4 10.40 -2.51 -4.87
N ARG A 5 9.43 -2.18 -4.02
CA ARG A 5 8.11 -2.80 -4.05
C ARG A 5 7.37 -2.34 -5.32
N LYS A 6 6.49 -3.19 -5.85
CA LYS A 6 5.62 -2.80 -6.98
C LYS A 6 4.53 -1.87 -6.46
N ALA A 7 4.27 -0.78 -7.20
CA ALA A 7 3.28 0.23 -6.84
C ALA A 7 1.88 -0.34 -6.60
N THR A 8 1.52 -1.44 -7.27
CA THR A 8 0.30 -2.21 -6.99
C THR A 8 0.61 -3.69 -6.97
N THR A 9 0.02 -4.41 -6.02
CA THR A 9 0.14 -5.86 -5.87
C THR A 9 -1.24 -6.50 -5.82
N GLN A 10 -1.39 -7.66 -6.47
CA GLN A 10 -2.62 -8.44 -6.36
C GLN A 10 -2.62 -9.24 -5.06
N ILE A 11 -3.69 -9.15 -4.28
CA ILE A 11 -3.86 -9.87 -3.02
C ILE A 11 -5.20 -10.62 -3.03
N SER A 12 -5.21 -11.85 -2.54
CA SER A 12 -6.44 -12.61 -2.32
C SER A 12 -7.18 -12.09 -1.07
N ARG A 13 -8.50 -12.01 -1.15
CA ARG A 13 -9.39 -11.60 -0.05
C ARG A 13 -10.70 -12.37 -0.13
N LEU A 14 -11.46 -12.38 0.96
CA LEU A 14 -12.87 -12.76 0.93
C LEU A 14 -13.70 -11.50 0.63
N ALA A 15 -14.51 -11.54 -0.42
CA ALA A 15 -15.40 -10.46 -0.80
C ALA A 15 -16.84 -10.81 -0.42
N HIS A 16 -17.53 -9.88 0.24
CA HIS A 16 -18.95 -10.00 0.56
C HIS A 16 -19.81 -9.25 -0.46
N ARG A 17 -20.85 -9.90 -0.95
CA ARG A 17 -21.86 -9.39 -1.90
C ARG A 17 -23.25 -9.88 -1.48
N ALA A 18 -24.30 -9.37 -2.12
CA ALA A 18 -25.68 -9.78 -1.81
C ALA A 18 -25.90 -11.30 -1.89
N GLY A 19 -25.23 -12.00 -2.81
CA GLY A 19 -25.30 -13.46 -2.95
C GLY A 19 -24.39 -14.27 -2.01
N GLY A 20 -23.69 -13.63 -1.05
CA GLY A 20 -22.83 -14.30 -0.09
C GLY A 20 -21.36 -13.85 -0.12
N THR A 21 -20.49 -14.67 0.47
CA THR A 21 -19.03 -14.43 0.53
C THR A 21 -18.27 -15.39 -0.37
N ALA A 22 -17.29 -14.88 -1.12
CA ALA A 22 -16.43 -15.71 -1.97
C ALA A 22 -14.98 -15.21 -1.96
N ALA A 23 -14.04 -16.11 -2.27
CA ALA A 23 -12.65 -15.73 -2.51
C ALA A 23 -12.55 -14.90 -3.81
N ALA A 24 -11.80 -13.80 -3.76
CA ALA A 24 -11.59 -12.90 -4.87
C ALA A 24 -10.22 -12.21 -4.76
N ASN A 25 -9.71 -11.74 -5.89
CA ASN A 25 -8.45 -10.99 -5.92
C ASN A 25 -8.73 -9.47 -5.98
N ARG A 26 -7.87 -8.67 -5.35
CA ARG A 26 -7.89 -7.19 -5.46
C ARG A 26 -6.50 -6.68 -5.73
N MET A 27 -6.37 -5.72 -6.64
CA MET A 27 -5.18 -4.88 -6.71
C MET A 27 -5.15 -3.93 -5.52
N VAL A 28 -4.05 -3.93 -4.77
CA VAL A 28 -3.81 -3.09 -3.60
C VAL A 28 -2.57 -2.24 -3.88
N PRO A 29 -2.65 -0.91 -3.77
CA PRO A 29 -1.48 -0.05 -3.90
C PRO A 29 -0.52 -0.25 -2.73
N GLU A 30 0.75 0.07 -2.93
CA GLU A 30 1.68 0.25 -1.83
C GLU A 30 1.27 1.48 -1.01
N GLU A 31 1.49 1.43 0.31
CA GLU A 31 1.37 2.57 1.21
C GLU A 31 2.69 2.70 1.98
N THR A 32 3.65 3.47 1.45
CA THR A 32 4.88 3.74 2.21
C THR A 32 5.02 5.20 2.63
N PRO A 33 5.46 5.44 3.88
CA PRO A 33 5.76 6.79 4.34
C PRO A 33 7.06 7.28 3.73
N VAL A 34 7.04 8.50 3.21
CA VAL A 34 8.20 9.21 2.67
C VAL A 34 8.48 10.42 3.56
N ALA A 35 9.70 10.50 4.09
CA ALA A 35 10.14 11.62 4.91
C ALA A 35 10.87 12.66 4.06
N PHE A 36 10.52 13.93 4.25
CA PHE A 36 11.29 15.06 3.76
C PHE A 36 12.10 15.65 4.90
N SER A 37 13.40 15.42 4.86
CA SER A 37 14.34 15.86 5.88
C SER A 37 15.35 16.84 5.29
N PHE A 38 15.67 17.91 6.03
CA PHE A 38 16.65 18.91 5.68
C PHE A 38 17.43 19.33 6.93
N ALA A 39 18.74 19.57 6.79
CA ALA A 39 19.63 19.93 7.89
C ALA A 39 19.53 19.02 9.13
N GLY A 40 19.26 17.72 8.93
CA GLY A 40 19.17 16.73 10.01
C GLY A 40 17.82 16.66 10.73
N THR A 41 16.81 17.42 10.31
CA THR A 41 15.45 17.39 10.90
C THR A 41 14.40 17.02 9.86
N THR A 42 13.33 16.35 10.29
CA THR A 42 12.20 15.99 9.42
C THR A 42 11.19 17.12 9.41
N HIS A 43 10.93 17.64 8.22
CA HIS A 43 9.99 18.74 8.01
C HIS A 43 8.57 18.22 7.77
N ALA A 44 8.45 17.11 7.03
CA ALA A 44 7.17 16.49 6.73
C ALA A 44 7.31 14.98 6.47
N VAL A 45 6.20 14.27 6.61
CA VAL A 45 6.03 12.89 6.17
C VAL A 45 4.75 12.81 5.34
N MET A 46 4.83 12.14 4.18
CA MET A 46 3.69 11.94 3.28
C MET A 46 3.59 10.48 2.84
N MET A 47 2.42 10.06 2.37
CA MET A 47 2.24 8.76 1.73
C MET A 47 2.46 8.90 0.21
N ALA A 48 3.11 7.92 -0.43
CA ALA A 48 3.37 7.90 -1.88
C ALA A 48 3.43 6.48 -2.44
#